data_AF-A0A101P0X1-F1
#
_entry.id   AF-A0A101P0X1-F1
#
_cell.length_a   1.000
_cell.length_b   1.000
_cell.length_c   1.000
_cell.angle_alpha   90.00
_cell.angle_beta   90.00
_cell.angle_gamma   90.00
#
_symmetry.space_group_name_H-M   'P 1'
#
loop_
_entity.id
_entity.type
_entity.pdbx_description
1 polymer ?
#
loop_
_entity_poly.entity_id
_entity_poly.type
_entity_poly.pdbx_seq_one_letter_code
_entity_poly.pdbx_strand_id
1 'polypeptide(L)'
;MRCWICGSARLSPVGELTSGERSFERLRLRFRRPGFFKPQPAFEASRARACRDCGAVFPFLTEYDRRELDAAADGLIEDEDAAPHHYGPSDRPGQG
;
A
#
# COMPACT_ATOMS: atom_id res chain seq x y z
N MET A 1 -4.85 16.86 2.40
CA MET A 1 -4.57 15.59 1.69
C MET A 1 -5.74 15.26 0.79
N ARG A 2 -5.47 14.76 -0.42
CA ARG A 2 -6.46 14.24 -1.36
C ARG A 2 -6.20 12.75 -1.58
N CYS A 3 -7.23 11.99 -1.93
CA CYS A 3 -7.08 10.61 -2.36
C CYS A 3 -6.16 10.56 -3.59
N TRP A 4 -5.07 9.81 -3.53
CA TRP A 4 -4.13 9.68 -4.65
C TRP A 4 -4.71 8.84 -5.80
N ILE A 5 -5.76 8.05 -5.54
CA ILE A 5 -6.42 7.21 -6.54
C ILE A 5 -7.46 7.99 -7.36
N CYS A 6 -8.29 8.82 -6.73
CA CYS A 6 -9.40 9.52 -7.41
C CYS A 6 -9.44 11.04 -7.23
N GLY A 7 -8.49 11.65 -6.52
CA GLY A 7 -8.40 13.10 -6.31
C GLY A 7 -9.38 13.70 -5.28
N SER A 8 -10.30 12.89 -4.73
CA SER A 8 -11.29 13.33 -3.74
C SER A 8 -10.66 13.89 -2.46
N ALA A 9 -11.28 14.92 -1.88
CA ALA A 9 -10.95 15.44 -0.56
C ALA A 9 -11.74 14.77 0.59
N ARG A 10 -12.71 13.89 0.29
CA ARG A 10 -13.59 13.24 1.27
C ARG A 10 -12.91 12.01 1.87
N LEU A 11 -11.94 12.24 2.75
CA LEU A 11 -11.27 11.18 3.52
C LEU A 11 -11.98 10.95 4.87
N SER A 12 -11.97 9.72 5.37
CA SER A 12 -12.43 9.40 6.72
C SER A 12 -11.49 10.00 7.78
N PRO A 13 -11.94 10.09 9.06
CA PRO A 13 -11.02 10.14 10.19
C PRO A 13 -10.03 8.98 10.18
N VAL A 14 -8.93 9.11 10.91
CA VAL A 14 -7.99 8.00 11.11
C VAL A 14 -8.68 6.94 11.98
N GLY A 15 -8.63 5.69 11.54
CA GLY A 15 -9.06 4.52 12.33
C GLY A 15 -7.90 3.59 12.62
N GLU A 16 -8.12 2.66 13.55
CA GLU A 16 -7.25 1.51 13.76
C GLU A 16 -7.37 0.52 12.60
N LEU A 17 -6.26 -0.08 12.21
CA LEU A 17 -6.16 -1.03 11.12
C LEU A 17 -5.67 -2.37 11.67
N THR A 18 -6.47 -3.41 11.52
CA THR A 18 -6.18 -4.79 11.96
C THR A 18 -6.18 -5.74 10.77
N SER A 19 -5.48 -6.87 10.90
CA SER A 19 -5.45 -7.95 9.92
C SER A 19 -6.30 -9.12 10.42
N GLY A 20 -7.53 -9.29 9.92
CA GLY A 20 -8.33 -10.50 10.16
C GLY A 20 -8.89 -10.71 11.58
N GLU A 21 -9.29 -11.95 11.88
CA GLU A 21 -10.09 -12.33 13.07
C GLU A 21 -9.39 -12.13 14.42
N ARG A 22 -8.06 -12.00 14.42
CA ARG A 22 -7.27 -11.84 15.64
C ARG A 22 -6.82 -10.40 15.78
N SER A 23 -7.24 -9.75 16.86
CA SER A 23 -6.96 -8.33 17.15
C SER A 23 -5.46 -7.97 17.24
N PHE A 24 -4.57 -8.96 17.36
CA PHE A 24 -3.12 -8.77 17.41
C PHE A 24 -2.42 -8.95 16.06
N GLU A 25 -3.11 -9.44 15.04
CA GLU A 25 -2.55 -9.52 13.69
C GLU A 25 -2.60 -8.12 13.08
N ARG A 26 -1.42 -7.59 12.73
CA ARG A 26 -1.27 -6.25 12.15
C ARG A 26 -0.92 -6.35 10.68
N LEU A 27 -1.43 -5.41 9.88
CA LEU A 27 -1.07 -5.33 8.47
C LEU A 27 0.40 -4.93 8.33
N ARG A 28 1.12 -5.59 7.41
CA ARG A 28 2.54 -5.34 7.16
C ARG A 28 2.77 -5.05 5.69
N LEU A 29 3.48 -3.97 5.42
CA LEU A 29 3.98 -3.61 4.10
C LEU A 29 5.33 -4.30 3.87
N ARG A 30 5.46 -5.12 2.84
CA ARG A 30 6.69 -5.89 2.56
C ARG A 30 7.29 -5.44 1.23
N PHE A 31 8.62 -5.38 1.15
CA PHE A 31 9.36 -4.99 -0.06
C PHE A 31 10.41 -6.03 -0.42
N ARG A 32 10.67 -6.29 -1.71
CA ARG A 32 11.76 -7.19 -2.08
C ARG A 32 13.12 -6.56 -1.77
N ARG A 33 14.12 -7.40 -1.55
CA ARG A 33 15.52 -7.00 -1.40
C ARG A 33 16.41 -7.87 -2.28
N PRO A 34 17.42 -7.33 -2.97
CA PRO A 34 18.33 -8.13 -3.78
C PRO A 34 19.18 -9.02 -2.86
N GLY A 35 19.09 -10.34 -3.09
CA GLY A 35 19.81 -11.38 -2.36
C GLY A 35 18.89 -12.53 -1.93
N PHE A 36 19.15 -13.74 -2.44
CA PHE A 36 18.31 -14.94 -2.28
C PHE A 36 18.06 -15.38 -0.81
N PHE A 37 18.87 -14.90 0.13
CA PHE A 37 18.81 -15.26 1.55
C PHE A 37 18.60 -14.07 2.51
N LYS A 38 18.28 -12.87 2.01
CA LYS A 38 18.05 -11.71 2.90
C LYS A 38 16.58 -11.66 3.34
N PRO A 39 16.30 -11.42 4.64
CA PRO A 39 14.93 -11.26 5.11
C PRO A 39 14.26 -10.08 4.39
N GLN A 40 13.03 -10.29 3.94
CA GLN A 40 12.21 -9.29 3.28
C GLN A 40 11.90 -8.16 4.29
N PRO A 41 12.32 -6.91 4.05
CA PRO A 41 11.94 -5.80 4.93
C PRO A 41 10.42 -5.70 5.00
N ALA A 42 9.91 -5.69 6.23
CA ALA A 42 8.48 -5.65 6.54
C ALA A 42 8.22 -4.56 7.56
N PHE A 43 7.28 -3.68 7.24
CA PHE A 43 6.95 -2.50 8.03
C PHE A 43 5.52 -2.56 8.50
N GLU A 44 5.29 -2.34 9.78
CA GLU A 44 3.97 -2.48 10.37
C GLU A 44 3.09 -1.25 10.15
N ALA A 45 1.86 -1.47 9.70
CA ALA A 45 0.81 -0.47 9.62
C ALA A 45 -0.31 -0.78 10.62
N SER A 46 -0.62 0.19 11.48
CA SER A 46 -1.61 0.04 12.56
C SER A 46 -2.77 1.03 12.48
N ARG A 47 -2.70 2.00 11.57
CA ARG A 47 -3.74 3.03 11.37
C ARG A 47 -4.03 3.21 9.89
N ALA A 48 -5.22 3.68 9.53
CA ALA A 48 -5.55 4.02 8.14
C ALA A 48 -6.59 5.12 8.01
N ARG A 49 -6.70 5.69 6.80
CA ARG A 49 -7.86 6.47 6.33
C ARG A 49 -8.47 5.80 5.10
N ALA A 50 -9.79 5.88 4.95
CA ALA A 50 -10.49 5.46 3.75
C ALA A 50 -10.96 6.68 2.94
N CYS A 51 -10.87 6.61 1.61
CA CYS A 51 -11.58 7.53 0.73
C CYS A 51 -13.07 7.16 0.72
N ARG A 52 -13.93 8.12 1.01
CA ARG A 52 -15.37 7.92 1.06
C ARG A 52 -16.04 7.87 -0.32
N ASP A 53 -15.32 8.21 -1.38
CA ASP A 53 -15.85 8.22 -2.75
C ASP A 53 -15.41 6.97 -3.53
N CYS A 54 -14.13 6.59 -3.52
CA CYS A 54 -13.63 5.44 -4.28
C CYS A 54 -13.27 4.22 -3.43
N GLY A 55 -13.41 4.29 -2.10
CA GLY A 55 -13.14 3.17 -1.19
C GLY A 55 -11.67 2.85 -0.92
N ALA A 56 -10.72 3.57 -1.54
CA ALA A 56 -9.29 3.32 -1.33
C ALA A 56 -8.88 3.51 0.15
N VAL A 57 -8.10 2.57 0.68
CA VAL A 57 -7.59 2.59 2.06
C VAL A 57 -6.11 2.97 2.07
N PHE A 58 -5.76 3.95 2.87
CA PHE A 58 -4.41 4.49 3.02
C PHE A 58 -3.86 4.12 4.41
N PRO A 59 -3.08 3.04 4.52
CA PRO A 59 -2.45 2.65 5.78
C PRO A 59 -1.30 3.59 6.16
N PHE A 60 -1.09 3.78 7.46
CA PHE A 60 0.01 4.53 8.05
C PHE A 60 0.91 3.60 8.85
N LEU A 61 2.21 3.74 8.66
CA LEU A 61 3.22 3.07 9.45
C LEU A 61 3.27 3.60 10.89
N THR A 62 3.77 2.78 11.80
CA THR A 62 4.16 3.26 13.14
C THR A 62 5.30 4.29 13.02
N GLU A 63 5.54 5.09 14.06
CA GLU A 63 6.67 6.04 14.02
C GLU A 63 8.01 5.31 13.85
N TYR A 64 8.18 4.18 14.52
CA TYR A 64 9.37 3.34 14.41
C TYR A 64 9.54 2.81 12.98
N ASP A 65 8.50 2.16 12.44
CA ASP A 65 8.53 1.60 11.08
C ASP A 65 8.69 2.67 10.01
N ARG A 66 8.16 3.88 10.21
CA ARG A 66 8.38 5.01 9.29
C ARG A 66 9.85 5.42 9.24
N ARG A 67 10.54 5.47 10.39
CA ARG A 67 11.97 5.80 10.47
C ARG A 67 12.82 4.71 9.84
N GLU A 68 12.49 3.44 10.11
CA GLU A 68 13.18 2.31 9.50
C GLU A 68 12.96 2.26 7.99
N LEU A 69 11.75 2.59 7.51
CA LEU A 69 11.47 2.68 6.09
C LEU A 69 12.32 3.78 5.43
N ASP A 70 12.37 4.96 6.04
CA ASP A 70 13.16 6.10 5.55
C ASP A 70 14.65 5.75 5.45
N ALA A 71 15.20 5.08 6.46
CA ALA A 71 16.59 4.61 6.46
C ALA A 71 16.88 3.52 5.43
N ALA A 72 15.87 2.71 5.06
CA ALA A 72 16.02 1.60 4.13
C ALA A 72 15.63 1.94 2.68
N ALA A 73 14.97 3.08 2.45
CA ALA A 73 14.24 3.41 1.22
C ALA A 73 15.06 3.24 -0.07
N ASP A 74 16.32 3.72 -0.07
CA ASP A 74 17.21 3.66 -1.24
C ASP A 74 17.57 2.23 -1.67
N GLY A 75 17.41 1.25 -0.78
CA GLY A 75 17.73 -0.16 -1.02
C GLY A 75 16.51 -1.06 -1.25
N LEU A 76 15.30 -0.50 -1.31
CA LEU A 76 14.07 -1.26 -1.51
C LEU A 76 13.80 -1.48 -2.99
N ILE A 77 13.36 -2.69 -3.34
CA ILE A 77 12.89 -3.03 -4.69
C ILE A 77 11.40 -3.31 -4.59
N GLU A 78 10.65 -2.80 -5.57
CA GLU A 78 9.22 -3.06 -5.72
C GLU A 78 8.95 -4.57 -5.82
N ASP A 79 7.78 -5.01 -5.34
CA ASP A 79 7.33 -6.36 -5.63
C ASP A 79 6.72 -6.38 -7.04
N GLU A 80 7.22 -7.23 -7.94
CA GLU A 80 6.73 -7.28 -9.34
C GLU A 80 5.25 -7.69 -9.42
N ASP A 81 4.70 -8.39 -8.42
CA ASP A 81 3.26 -8.72 -8.33
C ASP A 81 2.39 -7.52 -7.92
N ALA A 82 3.00 -6.41 -7.50
CA ALA A 82 2.30 -5.16 -7.14
C ALA A 82 2.27 -4.13 -8.29
N ALA A 83 2.88 -4.44 -9.44
CA ALA A 83 2.78 -3.60 -10.61
C ALA A 83 1.29 -3.46 -10.98
N PRO A 84 0.76 -2.23 -11.09
CA PRO A 84 -0.62 -2.06 -11.52
C PRO A 84 -0.74 -2.70 -12.90
N HIS A 85 -1.57 -3.74 -13.02
CA HIS A 85 -2.08 -4.13 -14.32
C HIS A 85 -2.69 -2.87 -14.92
N HIS A 86 -1.99 -2.26 -15.87
CA HIS A 86 -2.53 -1.20 -16.69
C HIS A 86 -3.74 -1.80 -17.40
N TYR A 87 -4.93 -1.62 -16.84
CA TYR A 87 -6.17 -1.73 -17.60
C TYR A 87 -6.22 -0.50 -18.51
N GLY A 88 -5.43 -0.53 -19.59
CA GLY A 88 -5.63 0.35 -20.72
C GLY A 88 -6.98 0.00 -21.34
N PRO A 89 -7.76 0.99 -21.82
CA PRO A 89 -8.99 0.69 -22.54
C PRO A 89 -8.63 -0.23 -23.72
N SER A 90 -9.30 -1.38 -23.78
CA SER A 90 -9.20 -2.27 -24.94
C SER A 90 -9.85 -1.56 -26.12
N ASP A 91 -9.06 -0.80 -26.88
CA ASP A 91 -9.46 -0.37 -28.21
C ASP A 91 -9.56 -1.65 -29.08
N ARG A 92 -10.78 -2.15 -29.22
CA ARG A 92 -11.14 -3.06 -30.31
C ARG A 92 -11.32 -2.19 -31.55
N PRO A 93 -10.52 -2.31 -32.62
CA PRO A 93 -11.00 -1.91 -33.93
C PRO A 93 -12.06 -2.95 -34.33
N GLY A 94 -13.22 -2.42 -34.71
CA GLY A 94 -14.34 -3.19 -35.19
C GLY A 94 -14.03 -3.98 -36.47
N GLN A 95 -14.94 -4.89 -36.73
CA GLN A 95 -15.04 -5.76 -37.89
C GLN A 95 -14.98 -4.97 -39.20
N GLY A 96 -14.31 -5.55 -40.20
CA GLY A 96 -14.40 -5.24 -41.62
C GLY A 96 -14.18 -6.51 -42.41
#